data_AF-A0A2C9W6D6-F1
#
_entry.id   AF-A0A2C9W6D6-F1
#
_cell.length_a   1.000
_cell.length_b   1.000
_cell.length_c   1.000
_cell.angle_alpha   90.00
_cell.angle_beta   90.00
_cell.angle_gamma   90.00
#
_symmetry.space_group_name_H-M   'P 1'
#
loop_
_entity.id
_entity.type
_entity.pdbx_description
1 polymer ?
#
loop_
_entity_poly.entity_id
_entity_poly.type
_entity_poly.pdbx_seq_one_letter_code
_entity_poly.pdbx_strand_id
1 'polypeptide(L)' 'MKRIWKFGRVELSVESDSREIVEIVKGKKIVPLIFRELILSIRSMIRPNLSISVKHVYRETNFCTDRLTKLAATFP' A
#
# COMPACT_ATOMS: atom_id res chain seq x y z
N MET A 1 5.22 -0.53 -7.48
CA MET A 1 4.88 0.87 -7.13
C MET A 1 5.28 1.77 -8.29
N LYS A 2 4.32 2.35 -9.01
CA LYS A 2 4.60 3.28 -10.12
C LYS A 2 4.55 4.71 -9.57
N ARG A 3 5.59 5.51 -9.81
CA ARG A 3 5.65 6.95 -9.53
C ARG A 3 5.43 7.70 -10.83
N ILE A 4 4.40 8.54 -10.88
CA ILE A 4 4.14 9.43 -12.01
C ILE A 4 4.21 10.85 -11.49
N TRP A 5 5.04 11.67 -12.14
CA TRP A 5 5.12 13.09 -11.84
C TRP A 5 4.13 13.82 -12.74
N LYS A 6 3.11 14.45 -12.14
CA LYS A 6 2.11 15.23 -12.88
C LYS A 6 1.86 16.53 -12.13
N PHE A 7 2.08 17.68 -12.78
CA PHE A 7 1.81 19.01 -12.23
C PHE A 7 2.44 19.30 -10.84
N GLY A 8 3.69 18.89 -10.60
CA GLY A 8 4.37 19.11 -9.31
C GLY A 8 3.88 18.25 -8.15
N ARG A 9 2.97 17.29 -8.42
CA ARG A 9 2.51 16.29 -7.46
C ARG A 9 3.05 14.92 -7.87
N VAL A 10 3.44 14.13 -6.86
CA VAL A 10 3.82 12.73 -7.05
C VAL A 10 2.55 11.91 -6.94
N GLU A 11 2.17 11.23 -8.01
CA GLU A 11 1.11 10.23 -7.98
C GLU A 11 1.74 8.86 -7.70
N LEU A 12 1.25 8.22 -6.64
CA LEU A 12 1.70 6.92 -6.17
C LEU A 12 0.55 5.93 -6.28
N SER A 13 0.67 4.97 -7.19
CA SER A 13 -0.27 3.84 -7.28
C SER A 13 0.27 2.67 -6.46
N VAL A 14 -0.47 2.30 -5.42
CA VAL A 14 -0.21 1.14 -4.57
C VAL A 14 -1.20 0.04 -4.92
N GLU A 15 -0.67 -1.13 -5.23
CA GLU A 15 -1.43 -2.31 -5.60
C GLU A 15 -1.23 -3.35 -4.50
N SER A 16 -2.33 -3.96 -4.05
CA SER A 16 -2.32 -5.02 -3.04
C SER A 16 -3.31 -6.11 -3.40
N ASP A 17 -2.96 -7.36 -3.12
CA ASP A 17 -3.84 -8.52 -3.27
C ASP A 17 -4.78 -8.73 -2.08
N SER A 18 -4.58 -7.99 -0.98
CA SER A 18 -5.47 -8.01 0.17
C SER A 18 -6.56 -6.95 0.04
N ARG A 19 -7.78 -7.38 -0.29
CA ARG A 19 -8.95 -6.49 -0.37
C ARG A 19 -9.23 -5.79 0.97
N GLU A 20 -9.02 -6.51 2.08
CA GLU A 20 -9.22 -5.98 3.42
C GLU A 20 -8.31 -4.78 3.71
N ILE A 21 -7.01 -4.88 3.36
CA ILE A 21 -6.06 -3.77 3.53
C ILE A 21 -6.47 -2.57 2.68
N VAL A 22 -6.90 -2.80 1.43
CA VAL A 22 -7.36 -1.72 0.54
C VAL A 22 -8.57 -0.99 1.13
N GLU A 23 -9.52 -1.70 1.71
CA GLU A 23 -10.71 -1.11 2.34
C GLU A 23 -10.37 -0.35 3.64
N ILE A 24 -9.45 -0.87 4.45
CA ILE A 24 -8.95 -0.20 5.67
C ILE A 24 -8.23 1.11 5.32
N VAL A 25 -7.33 1.09 4.34
CA VAL A 25 -6.57 2.29 3.93
C VAL A 25 -7.49 3.35 3.32
N LYS A 26 -8.54 2.93 2.60
CA LYS A 26 -9.60 3.83 2.09
C LYS A 26 -10.56 4.34 3.16
N GLY A 27 -10.41 3.93 4.42
CA GLY A 27 -11.31 4.31 5.50
C GLY A 27 -12.72 3.71 5.39
N LYS A 28 -12.90 2.68 4.56
CA LYS A 28 -14.18 1.97 4.40
C LYS A 28 -14.40 0.89 5.46
N LYS A 29 -13.35 0.50 6.18
CA LYS A 29 -13.37 -0.50 7.24
C LYS A 29 -12.64 0.01 8.48
N ILE A 30 -13.12 -0.39 9.65
CA ILE A 30 -12.51 -0.05 10.94
C ILE A 30 -11.16 -0.77 11.05
N VAL A 31 -10.14 -0.04 11.50
CA VAL A 31 -8.79 -0.56 11.76
C VAL A 31 -8.80 -1.30 13.09
N PRO A 32 -8.41 -2.59 13.15
CA PRO A 32 -8.18 -3.26 14.42
C PRO A 32 -7.10 -2.52 15.23
N LEU A 33 -7.33 -2.34 16.55
CA LEU A 33 -6.43 -1.57 17.43
C LEU A 33 -4.97 -2.00 17.35
N ILE A 34 -4.70 -3.30 17.13
CA ILE A 34 -3.35 -3.86 16.99
C ILE A 34 -2.55 -3.26 15.82
N PHE A 35 -3.23 -2.73 14.79
CA PHE A 35 -2.61 -2.14 13.61
C PHE A 35 -2.66 -0.60 13.61
N ARG A 36 -3.09 0.03 14.70
CA ARG A 36 -3.28 1.49 14.77
C ARG A 36 -1.99 2.26 14.46
N GLU A 37 -0.89 1.92 15.12
CA GLU A 37 0.42 2.59 14.94
C GLU A 37 0.95 2.45 13.51
N LEU A 38 0.79 1.27 12.91
CA LEU A 38 1.17 1.01 11.52
C LEU A 38 0.37 1.90 10.56
N ILE A 39 -0.95 1.97 10.74
CA ILE A 39 -1.80 2.80 9.89
C ILE A 39 -1.52 4.30 10.09
N LEU A 40 -1.25 4.75 11.31
CA LEU A 40 -0.83 6.13 11.57
C LEU A 40 0.49 6.46 10.89
N SER A 41 1.46 5.54 10.94
CA SER A 41 2.75 5.68 10.25
C SER A 41 2.59 5.70 8.73
N ILE A 42 1.71 4.86 8.17
CA ILE A 42 1.40 4.89 6.74
C ILE A 42 0.78 6.24 6.36
N ARG A 43 -0.15 6.74 7.17
CA ARG A 43 -0.82 8.03 6.93
C ARG A 43 0.14 9.21 7.07
N SER A 44 1.10 9.18 7.99
CA SER A 44 2.09 10.26 8.15
C SER A 44 3.08 10.34 6.98
N MET A 45 3.33 9.22 6.29
CA MET A 45 4.11 9.21 5.04
C MET A 45 3.37 9.86 3.86
N ILE A 46 2.06 10.06 3.96
CA ILE A 46 1.26 10.73 2.92
C ILE A 46 1.46 12.23 3.04
N ARG A 47 2.48 12.74 2.34
CA ARG A 47 2.77 14.19 2.26
C ARG A 47 1.67 14.95 1.48
N PRO A 48 1.48 16.27 1.71
CA PRO A 48 0.47 17.07 1.00
C PRO A 48 0.58 17.04 -0.54
N ASN A 49 1.80 16.85 -1.06
CA ASN A 49 2.08 16.81 -2.50
C ASN A 49 2.08 15.38 -3.09
N LEU A 50 1.69 14.39 -2.28
CA LEU A 50 1.66 12.98 -2.64
C LEU A 50 0.19 12.54 -2.78
N SER A 51 -0.23 12.32 -4.01
CA SER A 51 -1.55 11.74 -4.29
C SER A 51 -1.40 10.22 -4.31
N ILE A 52 -2.00 9.53 -3.34
CA ILE A 52 -1.92 8.06 -3.25
C ILE A 52 -3.24 7.44 -3.71
N SER A 53 -3.16 6.55 -4.70
CA SER A 53 -4.28 5.68 -5.08
C SER A 53 -3.97 4.25 -4.69
N VAL A 54 -4.84 3.63 -3.89
CA VAL A 54 -4.70 2.22 -3.50
C VAL A 54 -5.73 1.38 -4.23
N LYS A 55 -5.28 0.32 -4.90
CA LYS A 55 -6.11 -0.54 -5.74
C LYS A 55 -5.91 -2.00 -5.35
N HIS A 56 -7.01 -2.75 -5.38
CA HIS A 56 -6.95 -4.20 -5.25
C HIS A 56 -6.56 -4.80 -6.60
N VAL A 57 -5.65 -5.77 -6.59
CA VAL A 57 -5.26 -6.56 -7.76
C VAL A 57 -5.33 -8.04 -7.41
N TYR A 58 -5.50 -8.92 -8.39
CA TYR A 58 -5.42 -10.36 -8.13
C TYR A 58 -4.00 -10.76 -7.74
N ARG A 59 -3.89 -11.80 -6.90
CA ARG A 59 -2.61 -12.29 -6.38
C ARG A 59 -1.63 -12.68 -7.48
N GLU A 60 -2.14 -13.23 -8.57
CA GLU A 60 -1.36 -13.59 -9.77
C GLU A 60 -0.65 -12.37 -10.38
N THR A 61 -1.25 -11.19 -10.29
CA THR A 61 -0.67 -9.93 -10.76
C THR A 61 0.33 -9.34 -9.76
N ASN A 62 0.29 -9.77 -8.48
CA ASN A 62 1.21 -9.33 -7.42
C ASN A 62 2.47 -10.22 -7.30
N PHE A 63 2.81 -10.97 -8.36
CA PHE A 63 3.90 -11.95 -8.37
C PHE A 63 5.25 -11.38 -7.89
N CYS A 64 5.59 -10.16 -8.29
CA CYS A 64 6.86 -9.53 -7.89
C CYS A 64 6.93 -9.33 -6.37
N THR A 65 5.84 -8.88 -5.75
CA THR A 65 5.77 -8.65 -4.30
C THR A 65 5.81 -9.98 -3.55
N ASP A 66 5.09 -10.99 -4.03
CA ASP A 66 5.11 -12.35 -3.48
C ASP A 66 6.52 -12.96 -3.54
N ARG A 67 7.22 -12.79 -4.66
CA ARG A 67 8.59 -13.28 -4.83
C ARG A 67 9.57 -12.57 -3.91
N LEU A 68 9.46 -11.24 -3.76
CA LEU A 68 10.29 -10.47 -2.82
C LEU A 68 10.01 -10.85 -1.37
N THR A 69 8.75 -11.09 -1.02
CA THR A 69 8.35 -11.48 0.34
C THR A 69 8.92 -12.85 0.68
N LYS A 70 8.84 -13.81 -0.25
CA LYS A 70 9.47 -15.14 -0.10
C LYS A 70 10.97 -15.04 0.08
N LEU A 71 11.65 -14.21 -0.73
CA LEU A 71 13.10 -13.99 -0.60
C LEU A 71 13.46 -13.41 0.77
N ALA A 72 12.71 -12.42 1.25
CA ALA A 72 12.93 -11.81 2.57
C ALA A 72 12.67 -12.81 3.71
N ALA A 73 11.66 -13.66 3.60
CA ALA A 73 11.36 -14.68 4.60
C ALA A 73 12.42 -15.80 4.67
N THR A 74 13.17 -16.01 3.59
CA THR A 74 14.28 -16.98 3.51
C THR A 74 15.65 -16.36 3.75
N PHE A 75 15.74 -15.05 3.97
CA PHE A 75 17.00 -14.38 4.30
C PHE A 75 17.36 -14.71 5.76
N PRO A 76 18.59 -15.18 6.04
CA PRO A 76 19.03 -15.56 7.38
C PRO A 76 19.14 -14.38 8.34
#